data_AF-A0A839QIA3-F1
#
_entry.id   AF-A0A839QIA3-F1
#
_cell.length_a   1.000
_cell.length_b   1.000
_cell.length_c   1.000
_cell.angle_alpha   90.00
_cell.angle_beta   90.00
_cell.angle_gamma   90.00
#
_symmetry.space_group_name_H-M   'P 1'
#
loop_
_entity.id
_entity.type
_entity.pdbx_description
1 polymer ?
#
loop_
_entity_poly.entity_id
_entity_poly.type
_entity_poly.pdbx_seq_one_letter_code
_entity_poly.pdbx_strand_id
1 'polypeptide(L)' 'MSHRSGFRPQAKLRIRDWLDKDGTRTPGIAIMHAGKVLAHMSPSEARAIADQIHDYADQLDHTTKNA' A
#
# COMPACT_ATOMS: atom_id res chain seq x y z
N MET A 1 -32.14 3.88 -8.65
CA MET A 1 -30.77 4.47 -8.61
C MET A 1 -29.78 3.34 -8.34
N SER A 2 -29.09 2.87 -9.38
CA SER A 2 -28.08 1.82 -9.23
C SER A 2 -26.87 2.40 -8.51
N HIS A 3 -26.61 1.94 -7.29
CA HIS A 3 -25.30 2.10 -6.68
C HIS A 3 -24.31 1.38 -7.61
N ARG A 4 -23.61 2.14 -8.47
CA ARG A 4 -22.37 1.64 -9.06
C ARG A 4 -21.48 1.38 -7.87
N SER A 5 -21.42 0.13 -7.41
CA SER A 5 -20.34 -0.37 -6.58
C SER A 5 -19.06 -0.04 -7.34
N GLY A 6 -18.49 1.14 -7.07
CA GLY A 6 -17.30 1.61 -7.76
C GLY A 6 -16.24 0.55 -7.58
N PHE A 7 -15.74 0.01 -8.68
CA PHE A 7 -14.64 -0.93 -8.63
C PHE A 7 -13.46 -0.21 -7.94
N ARG A 8 -13.17 -0.61 -6.69
CA ARG A 8 -11.99 -0.16 -5.97
C ARG A 8 -10.91 -1.22 -6.16
N PRO A 9 -9.94 -1.01 -7.05
CA PRO A 9 -8.86 -1.96 -7.25
C PRO A 9 -8.15 -2.23 -5.92
N GLN A 10 -8.15 -3.49 -5.47
CA GLN A 10 -7.42 -3.87 -4.28
C GLN A 10 -5.94 -4.05 -4.63
N ALA A 11 -5.09 -3.29 -3.94
CA ALA A 11 -3.66 -3.55 -3.93
C ALA A 11 -3.37 -4.77 -3.04
N LYS A 12 -2.36 -5.56 -3.39
CA LYS A 12 -1.92 -6.73 -2.63
C LYS A 12 -0.48 -6.54 -2.19
N LEU A 13 -0.21 -6.78 -0.91
CA LEU A 13 1.14 -6.81 -0.37
C LEU A 13 1.78 -8.19 -0.62
N ARG A 14 3.05 -8.20 -1.05
CA ARG A 14 3.85 -9.42 -1.19
C ARG A 14 5.28 -9.17 -0.73
N ILE A 15 5.89 -10.16 -0.09
CA ILE A 15 7.34 -10.18 0.12
C ILE A 15 7.98 -10.50 -1.24
N ARG A 16 8.88 -9.64 -1.70
CA ARG A 16 9.54 -9.80 -3.00
C ARG A 16 10.92 -9.14 -2.96
N ASP A 17 11.91 -9.85 -3.48
CA ASP A 17 13.25 -9.29 -3.66
C ASP A 17 13.22 -8.26 -4.79
N TRP A 18 13.85 -7.12 -4.54
CA TRP A 18 14.19 -6.13 -5.55
C TRP A 18 15.52 -6.50 -6.19
N LEU A 19 15.61 -6.33 -7.51
CA LEU A 19 16.87 -6.50 -8.23
C LEU A 19 17.44 -5.12 -8.51
N ASP A 20 18.51 -4.79 -7.81
CA ASP A 20 19.25 -3.55 -8.00
C ASP A 20 20.04 -3.58 -9.32
N LYS A 21 20.46 -2.40 -9.79
CA LYS A 21 21.15 -2.24 -11.09
C LYS A 21 22.49 -2.98 -11.17
N ASP A 22 23.10 -3.21 -10.02
CA ASP A 22 24.34 -3.98 -9.83
C ASP A 22 24.10 -5.50 -9.76
N GLY A 23 22.84 -5.94 -9.84
CA GLY A 23 22.45 -7.34 -9.72
C GLY A 23 22.21 -7.81 -8.29
N THR A 24 22.34 -6.93 -7.29
CA THR A 24 22.06 -7.24 -5.89
C THR A 24 20.57 -7.53 -5.69
N ARG A 25 20.25 -8.55 -4.89
CA ARG A 25 18.88 -8.87 -4.49
C ARG A 25 18.62 -8.35 -3.08
N THR A 26 17.76 -7.34 -2.99
CA THR A 26 17.40 -6.72 -1.72
C THR A 26 16.00 -7.18 -1.30
N PRO A 27 15.84 -7.91 -0.19
CA PRO A 27 14.52 -8.36 0.27
C PRO A 27 13.68 -7.15 0.68
N GLY A 28 12.42 -7.12 0.25
CA GLY A 28 11.50 -6.07 0.66
C GLY A 28 10.05 -6.41 0.44
N ILE A 29 9.21 -5.38 0.52
CA ILE A 29 7.76 -5.49 0.46
C ILE A 29 7.28 -4.77 -0.80
N ALA A 30 6.56 -5.48 -1.65
CA ALA A 30 5.98 -4.95 -2.86
C ALA A 30 4.47 -4.75 -2.70
N ILE A 31 3.99 -3.56 -3.07
CA ILE A 31 2.58 -3.28 -3.32
C ILE A 31 2.30 -3.64 -4.77
N MET A 32 1.37 -4.57 -5.02
CA MET A 32 1.05 -5.06 -6.35
C MET A 32 -0.40 -4.77 -6.74
N HIS A 33 -0.61 -4.43 -8.01
CA HIS A 33 -1.94 -4.34 -8.61
C HIS A 33 -1.94 -4.90 -10.03
N ALA A 34 -2.94 -5.73 -10.35
CA ALA A 34 -3.08 -6.38 -11.66
C ALA A 34 -1.78 -7.05 -12.18
N GLY A 35 -1.00 -7.67 -11.28
CA GLY A 35 0.26 -8.34 -11.62
C GLY A 35 1.48 -7.41 -11.76
N LYS A 36 1.30 -6.10 -11.64
CA LYS A 36 2.37 -5.09 -11.69
C LYS A 36 2.78 -4.67 -10.28
N VAL A 37 4.06 -4.34 -10.11
CA VAL A 37 4.57 -3.71 -8.88
C VAL A 37 4.26 -2.21 -8.98
N LEU A 38 3.53 -1.69 -8.00
CA LEU A 38 3.24 -0.25 -7.87
C LEU A 38 4.29 0.46 -7.03
N ALA A 39 4.73 -0.20 -5.96
CA ALA A 39 5.78 0.29 -5.08
C ALA A 39 6.55 -0.90 -4.51
N HIS A 40 7.83 -0.69 -4.24
CA HIS A 40 8.68 -1.58 -3.47
C HIS A 40 9.33 -0.75 -2.36
N MET A 41 9.48 -1.34 -1.19
CA MET A 41 10.00 -0.67 -0.01
C MET A 41 10.71 -1.66 0.92
N SER A 42 11.67 -1.15 1.68
CA SER A 42 12.29 -1.88 2.78
C SER A 42 11.29 -2.13 3.92
N PRO A 43 11.59 -3.07 4.85
CA PRO A 43 10.73 -3.29 6.01
C PRO A 43 10.54 -2.05 6.91
N SER A 44 11.54 -1.17 7.01
CA SER A 44 11.42 0.08 7.79
C SER A 44 10.50 1.09 7.12
N GLU A 45 10.63 1.28 5.81
CA GLU A 45 9.75 2.18 5.04
C GLU A 45 8.30 1.67 5.05
N ALA A 46 8.09 0.36 4.96
CA ALA A 46 6.75 -0.23 5.06
C ALA A 46 6.06 0.05 6.39
N ARG A 47 6.80 0.01 7.50
CA ARG A 47 6.27 0.36 8.82
C ARG A 47 5.90 1.83 8.89
N ALA A 48 6.80 2.71 8.45
CA ALA A 48 6.53 4.15 8.44
C ALA A 48 5.29 4.52 7.60
N ILE A 49 5.11 3.89 6.44
CA ILE A 49 3.92 4.09 5.60
C ILE A 49 2.68 3.50 6.27
N ALA A 50 2.78 2.34 6.92
CA ALA A 50 1.65 1.76 7.65
C ALA A 50 1.16 2.69 8.78
N ASP A 51 2.09 3.30 9.52
CA ASP A 51 1.76 4.27 10.57
C ASP A 51 1.03 5.48 9.98
N GLN A 52 1.53 6.05 8.87
CA GLN A 52 0.86 7.16 8.19
C GLN A 52 -0.54 6.80 7.67
N ILE A 53 -0.72 5.57 7.16
CA ILE A 53 -2.03 5.08 6.71
C ILE A 53 -2.98 4.98 7.90
N HIS A 54 -2.50 4.51 9.05
CA HIS A 54 -3.28 4.46 10.29
C HIS A 54 -3.73 5.86 10.71
N ASP A 55 -2.81 6.83 10.74
CA ASP A 55 -3.11 8.22 11.09
C ASP A 55 -4.18 8.83 10.16
N TYR A 56 -4.11 8.56 8.86
CA TYR A 56 -5.12 9.04 7.91
C TYR A 56 -6.47 8.33 8.06
N ALA A 57 -6.48 7.04 8.38
CA ALA A 57 -7.71 6.32 8.66
C ALA A 57 -8.42 6.92 9.89
N ASP A 58 -7.66 7.16 10.97
CA ASP A 58 -8.18 7.80 12.18
C ASP A 58 -8.76 9.18 11.87
N GLN A 59 -8.04 10.03 11.12
CA GLN A 59 -8.52 11.36 10.72
C GLN A 59 -9.86 11.31 9.96
N LEU A 60 -10.01 10.35 9.04
CA LEU A 60 -11.25 10.19 8.27
C LEU A 60 -12.41 9.70 9.14
N ASP A 61 -12.15 8.76 10.06
CA ASP A 61 -13.16 8.28 11.01
C ASP A 61 -13.60 9.39 11.98
N HIS A 62 -12.67 10.23 12.44
CA HIS A 62 -12.97 11.39 13.28
C HIS A 62 -13.76 12.47 12.52
N THR A 63 -13.44 12.71 11.25
CA THR A 63 -14.17 13.66 10.40
C THR A 63 -15.62 13.19 10.16
N THR A 64 -15.80 11.90 9.93
CA THR A 64 -17.13 11.31 9.66
C THR A 64 -18.02 11.25 10.90
N LYS A 65 -17.45 11.17 12.11
CA LYS A 65 -18.22 11.17 13.37
C LYS A 65 -18.77 12.55 13.77
N ASN A 66 -18.26 13.63 13.17
CA ASN A 66 -18.64 15.01 13.49
C ASN A 66 -19.49 15.68 12.38
N ALA A 67 -19.90 14.93 11.35
CA ALA A 67 -20.78 15.36 10.26
C ALA A 67 -22.16 14.70 10.38
#